data_AF-A0A2G9MZ00-F1
#
_entry.id   AF-A0A2G9MZ00-F1
#
_cell.length_a   1.000
_cell.length_b   1.000
_cell.length_c   1.000
_cell.angle_alpha   90.00
_cell.angle_beta   90.00
_cell.angle_gamma   90.00
#
_symmetry.space_group_name_H-M   'P 1'
#
loop_
_entity.id
_entity.type
_entity.pdbx_description
1 polymer ?
#
loop_
_entity_poly.entity_id
_entity_poly.type
_entity_poly.pdbx_seq_one_letter_code
_entity_poly.pdbx_strand_id
1 'polypeptide(L)'
;ATTDEFEELKKEIGIREGIKDENDRMLARAQIDAEVAKLYGIGKEDLAYILEKFPNVDPKQKELVLNAYYSVAEKSCNTYCKPEGAGRY
;
A
#
# COMPACT_ATOMS: atom_id res chain seq x y z
N ALA A 1 18.21 14.71 18.55
CA ALA A 1 17.43 13.67 19.25
C ALA A 1 15.95 13.99 19.04
N THR A 2 15.14 13.03 18.61
CA THR A 2 13.68 13.20 18.51
C THR A 2 13.12 13.31 19.93
N THR A 3 12.43 14.40 20.23
CA THR A 3 11.84 14.67 21.54
C THR A 3 10.77 13.64 21.90
N ASP A 4 10.67 13.35 23.21
CA ASP A 4 9.83 12.31 23.82
C ASP A 4 8.31 12.49 23.62
N GLU A 5 7.89 13.61 23.03
CA GLU A 5 6.49 14.04 22.83
C GLU A 5 5.66 13.07 21.99
N PHE A 6 6.31 12.20 21.21
CA PHE A 6 5.66 11.24 20.33
C PHE A 6 5.75 9.78 20.84
N GLU A 7 6.35 9.53 22.01
CA GLU A 7 6.48 8.18 22.56
C GLU A 7 5.15 7.61 23.07
N GLU A 8 4.24 8.46 23.58
CA GLU A 8 2.88 8.03 23.95
C GLU A 8 2.08 7.58 22.73
N LEU A 9 2.12 8.35 21.64
CA LEU A 9 1.43 8.01 20.40
C LEU A 9 1.96 6.70 19.81
N LYS A 10 3.28 6.48 19.83
CA LYS A 10 3.91 5.22 19.40
C LYS A 10 3.40 4.01 20.17
N LYS A 11 3.24 4.14 21.50
CA LYS A 11 2.71 3.05 22.35
C LYS A 11 1.25 2.74 22.03
N GLU A 12 0.43 3.76 21.82
CA GLU A 12 -0.99 3.61 21.51
C GLU A 12 -1.22 2.89 20.18
N ILE A 13 -0.45 3.25 19.15
CA ILE A 13 -0.52 2.61 17.82
C ILE A 13 0.32 1.31 17.72
N GLY A 14 1.02 0.93 18.80
CA GLY A 14 1.83 -0.28 18.87
C GLY A 14 3.12 -0.26 18.03
N ILE A 15 3.59 0.91 17.59
CA ILE A 15 4.83 1.05 16.82
C ILE A 15 6.02 1.08 17.77
N ARG A 16 6.78 -0.02 17.82
CA ARG A 16 7.95 -0.16 18.69
C ARG A 16 9.20 0.54 18.14
N GLU A 17 9.39 0.47 16.83
CA GLU A 17 10.44 1.18 16.11
C GLU A 17 9.87 1.64 14.75
N GLY A 18 10.16 2.90 14.39
CA GLY A 18 9.83 3.41 13.06
C GLY A 18 10.76 2.83 12.01
N ILE A 19 10.27 2.69 10.78
CA ILE A 19 11.10 2.33 9.63
C ILE A 19 12.11 3.47 9.39
N LYS A 20 13.39 3.22 9.70
CA LYS A 20 14.48 4.19 9.54
C LYS A 20 15.26 4.00 8.24
N ASP A 21 15.24 2.78 7.69
CA ASP A 21 15.85 2.50 6.40
C ASP A 21 15.03 3.09 5.26
N GLU A 22 15.72 3.71 4.29
CA GLU A 22 15.05 4.39 3.19
C GLU A 22 14.39 3.43 2.21
N ASN A 23 14.99 2.26 1.96
CA ASN A 23 14.41 1.26 1.07
C ASN A 23 13.16 0.64 1.71
N ASP A 24 13.22 0.31 2.99
CA ASP A 24 12.07 -0.21 3.73
C ASP A 24 10.93 0.83 3.75
N ARG A 25 11.26 2.12 3.88
CA ARG A 25 10.28 3.21 3.84
C ARG A 25 9.64 3.35 2.45
N MET A 26 10.43 3.20 1.38
CA MET A 26 9.93 3.20 0.00
C MET A 26 8.98 2.03 -0.26
N LEU A 27 9.33 0.83 0.22
CA LEU A 27 8.49 -0.37 0.14
C LEU A 27 7.17 -0.20 0.90
N ALA A 28 7.24 0.27 2.15
CA ALA A 28 6.04 0.55 2.94
C ALA A 28 5.14 1.59 2.26
N ARG A 29 5.73 2.63 1.68
CA ARG A 29 4.99 3.65 0.93
C ARG A 29 4.28 3.05 -0.29
N ALA A 30 4.98 2.21 -1.04
CA ALA A 30 4.42 1.54 -2.22
C ALA A 30 3.22 0.65 -1.87
N GLN A 31 3.30 -0.08 -0.76
CA GLN A 31 2.20 -0.89 -0.25
C GLN A 31 0.99 -0.03 0.13
N ILE A 32 1.21 1.06 0.85
CA ILE A 32 0.14 1.99 1.24
C ILE A 32 -0.54 2.59 0.00
N ASP A 33 0.23 3.10 -0.96
CA ASP A 33 -0.33 3.71 -2.18
C ASP A 33 -1.15 2.68 -2.99
N ALA A 34 -0.72 1.42 -3.04
CA ALA A 34 -1.45 0.33 -3.68
C ALA A 34 -2.78 -0.03 -2.98
N GLU A 35 -2.78 -0.12 -1.64
CA GLU A 35 -4.00 -0.39 -0.86
C GLU A 35 -4.99 0.78 -0.96
N VAL A 36 -4.49 2.02 -0.91
CA VAL A 36 -5.29 3.23 -1.08
C VAL A 36 -5.92 3.25 -2.47
N ALA A 37 -5.16 2.96 -3.53
CA ALA A 37 -5.69 2.90 -4.89
C ALA A 37 -6.89 1.95 -4.99
N LYS A 38 -6.82 0.77 -4.35
CA LYS A 38 -7.93 -0.20 -4.32
C LYS A 38 -9.12 0.27 -3.51
N LEU A 39 -8.88 0.87 -2.36
CA LEU A 39 -9.94 1.42 -1.50
C LEU A 39 -10.81 2.41 -2.29
N TYR A 40 -10.19 3.20 -3.16
CA TYR A 40 -10.87 4.17 -4.03
C TYR A 40 -11.28 3.61 -5.40
N GLY A 41 -11.09 2.31 -5.65
CA GLY A 41 -11.45 1.68 -6.92
C GLY A 41 -10.65 2.16 -8.13
N ILE A 42 -9.45 2.71 -7.91
CA ILE A 42 -8.56 3.17 -8.97
C ILE A 42 -8.00 1.96 -9.71
N GLY A 43 -8.25 1.87 -11.01
CA GLY A 43 -7.73 0.81 -11.87
C GLY A 43 -6.22 0.88 -12.04
N LYS A 44 -5.61 -0.17 -12.59
CA LYS A 44 -4.17 -0.23 -12.82
C LYS A 44 -3.70 0.86 -13.78
N GLU A 45 -4.43 1.03 -14.88
CA GLU A 45 -4.12 1.98 -15.94
C GLU A 45 -4.20 3.41 -15.41
N ASP A 46 -5.23 3.70 -14.61
CA ASP A 46 -5.40 4.99 -13.94
C ASP A 46 -4.30 5.23 -12.91
N LEU A 47 -3.93 4.22 -12.13
CA LEU A 47 -2.84 4.33 -11.17
C LEU A 47 -1.51 4.61 -11.87
N ALA A 48 -1.21 3.93 -12.97
CA ALA A 48 -0.02 4.19 -13.77
C ALA A 48 -0.02 5.62 -14.32
N TYR A 49 -1.15 6.08 -14.87
CA TYR A 49 -1.31 7.45 -15.35
C TYR A 49 -1.11 8.49 -14.25
N ILE A 50 -1.68 8.26 -13.06
CA ILE A 50 -1.49 9.12 -11.89
C ILE A 50 0.00 9.19 -11.51
N LEU A 51 0.71 8.07 -11.46
CA LEU A 51 2.14 8.02 -11.14
C LEU A 51 3.00 8.75 -12.18
N GLU A 52 2.60 8.76 -13.45
CA GLU A 52 3.25 9.54 -14.50
C GLU A 52 3.12 11.06 -14.27
N LYS A 53 2.01 11.52 -13.68
CA LYS A 53 1.81 12.95 -13.35
C LYS A 53 2.71 13.48 -12.23
N PHE A 54 3.45 12.62 -11.54
CA PHE A 54 4.43 13.03 -10.54
C PHE A 54 5.86 12.90 -11.10
N PRO A 55 6.40 13.92 -11.80
CA PRO A 55 7.71 13.84 -12.44
C PRO A 55 8.88 13.77 -11.44
N ASN A 56 8.70 14.28 -10.22
CA ASN A 56 9.75 14.35 -9.19
C ASN A 56 9.84 13.09 -8.33
N VAL A 57 8.95 12.12 -8.52
CA VAL A 57 8.99 10.85 -7.79
C VAL A 57 10.00 9.94 -8.46
N ASP A 58 10.85 9.31 -7.66
CA ASP A 58 11.84 8.34 -8.10
C ASP A 58 11.17 7.27 -9.00
N PRO A 59 11.70 7.00 -10.21
CA PRO A 59 11.18 5.95 -11.08
C PRO A 59 11.03 4.58 -10.36
N LYS A 60 11.97 4.23 -9.49
CA LYS A 60 11.93 3.00 -8.69
C LYS A 60 10.70 2.97 -7.78
N GLN A 61 10.30 4.10 -7.21
CA GLN A 61 9.09 4.17 -6.38
C GLN A 61 7.83 3.88 -7.22
N LYS A 62 7.75 4.38 -8.46
CA LYS A 62 6.61 4.13 -9.35
C LYS A 62 6.49 2.65 -9.68
N GLU A 63 7.61 2.01 -10.00
CA GLU A 63 7.66 0.57 -10.24
C GLU A 63 7.25 -0.23 -9.00
N LEU A 64 7.74 0.15 -7.81
CA LEU A 64 7.36 -0.51 -6.56
C LEU A 64 5.86 -0.42 -6.27
N VAL A 65 5.22 0.74 -6.51
CA VAL A 65 3.77 0.93 -6.33
C VAL A 65 2.99 0.02 -7.28
N LEU A 66 3.37 -0.02 -8.56
CA LEU A 66 2.72 -0.89 -9.55
C LEU A 66 2.88 -2.37 -9.18
N ASN A 67 4.08 -2.78 -8.77
CA ASN A 67 4.36 -4.15 -8.30
C ASN A 67 3.54 -4.50 -7.06
N ALA A 68 3.46 -3.59 -6.08
CA ALA A 68 2.66 -3.77 -4.89
C ALA A 68 1.17 -3.92 -5.23
N TYR A 69 0.65 -3.14 -6.18
CA TYR A 69 -0.74 -3.23 -6.64
C TYR A 69 -1.11 -4.62 -7.18
N TYR A 70 -0.22 -5.27 -7.95
CA TYR A 70 -0.42 -6.66 -8.39
C TYR A 70 -0.40 -7.65 -7.22
N SER A 71 0.57 -7.52 -6.32
CA SER A 71 0.69 -8.43 -5.17
C SER A 71 -0.53 -8.37 -4.24
N VAL A 72 -1.12 -7.18 -4.09
CA VAL A 72 -2.35 -7.00 -3.31
C VAL A 72 -3.56 -7.52 -4.10
N ALA A 73 -3.54 -7.51 -5.44
CA ALA A 73 -4.65 -8.02 -6.26
C ALA A 73 -4.83 -9.52 -6.05
N GLU A 74 -3.71 -10.25 -6.01
CA GLU A 74 -3.68 -11.67 -5.67
C GLU A 74 -4.23 -11.94 -4.25
N LYS A 75 -3.86 -11.11 -3.26
CA LYS A 75 -4.37 -11.24 -1.88
C LYS A 75 -5.88 -10.99 -1.76
N SER A 76 -6.42 -10.04 -2.54
CA SER A 76 -7.85 -9.74 -2.53
C SER A 76 -8.70 -10.88 -3.12
N CYS A 77 -8.19 -11.59 -4.14
CA CYS A 77 -8.90 -12.77 -4.64
C CYS A 77 -8.91 -13.91 -3.62
N ASN A 78 -7.88 -14.06 -2.80
CA ASN A 78 -7.87 -15.13 -1.79
C ASN A 78 -8.84 -14.86 -0.60
N THR A 79 -9.34 -13.62 -0.45
CA THR A 79 -10.32 -13.27 0.60
C THR A 79 -11.73 -13.02 0.10
N TYR A 80 -11.93 -12.76 -1.21
CA TYR A 80 -13.26 -12.49 -1.79
C TYR A 80 -13.62 -13.31 -3.04
N CYS A 81 -12.75 -14.17 -3.58
CA CYS A 81 -13.15 -15.18 -4.57
C CYS A 81 -13.83 -16.38 -3.87
N LYS A 82 -14.92 -16.14 -3.12
CA LYS A 82 -15.93 -17.18 -2.93
C LYS A 82 -16.82 -17.14 -4.18
N PRO A 83 -17.07 -18.27 -4.88
CA PRO A 83 -18.10 -18.27 -5.90
C PRO A 83 -19.45 -17.99 -5.24
N GLU A 84 -20.06 -16.86 -5.57
CA GLU A 84 -21.48 -16.64 -5.35
C GLU A 84 -22.25 -17.65 -6.20
N GLY A 85 -22.70 -18.74 -5.58
CA GLY A 85 -23.49 -19.75 -6.28
C GLY A 85 -23.51 -21.13 -5.64
N ALA A 86 -23.95 -21.24 -4.39
CA ALA A 86 -24.47 -22.50 -3.87
C ALA A 86 -25.65 -22.22 -2.93
N GLY A 87 -26.72 -21.68 -3.50
CA GLY A 87 -28.05 -21.69 -2.90
C GLY A 87 -28.89 -22.80 -3.52
N ARG A 88 -29.45 -23.66 -2.65
CA ARG A 88 -30.47 -24.71 -2.87
C ARG A 88 -29.93 -25.95 -3.61
N TYR A 89 -29.97 -27.17 -3.07
CA TYR A 89 -31.01 -27.84 -2.27
C TYR A 89 -30.44 -28.53 -1.03
#